data_AF-A0A3C0STJ7-F1
#
_entry.id   AF-A0A3C0STJ7-F1
#
_cell.length_a   1.000
_cell.length_b   1.000
_cell.length_c   1.000
_cell.angle_alpha   90.00
_cell.angle_beta   90.00
_cell.angle_gamma   90.00
#
_symmetry.space_group_name_H-M   'P 1'
#
loop_
_entity.id
_entity.type
_entity.pdbx_description
1 polymer ?
#
loop_
_entity_poly.entity_id
_entity_poly.type
_entity_poly.pdbx_seq_one_letter_code
_entity_poly.pdbx_strand_id
1 'polypeptide(L)' 'MELVKRIPIRLEVFEFKIMFSYETKKGHYREQKRSIKGFNENDAVSRFKKWGKQQRTMFNVKILGIEENFKSRETIEL' A
#
# COMPACT_ATOMS: atom_id res chain seq x y z
N MET A 1 20.33 -31.39 -25.67
CA MET A 1 20.36 -30.15 -24.88
C MET A 1 18.95 -29.86 -24.44
N GLU A 2 18.63 -30.13 -23.17
CA GLU A 2 17.31 -29.79 -22.62
C GLU A 2 17.25 -28.27 -22.41
N LEU A 3 16.42 -27.60 -23.21
CA LEU A 3 16.04 -26.22 -22.98
C LEU A 3 15.23 -26.16 -21.69
N VAL A 4 15.87 -25.72 -20.59
CA VAL A 4 15.17 -25.41 -19.35
C VAL A 4 14.09 -24.37 -19.69
N LYS A 5 12.82 -24.79 -19.72
CA LYS A 5 11.68 -23.88 -19.88
C LYS A 5 11.66 -22.95 -18.65
N ARG A 6 12.16 -21.72 -18.80
CA ARG A 6 11.96 -20.67 -17.79
C ARG A 6 10.47 -20.33 -17.79
N ILE A 7 9.82 -20.54 -16.65
CA ILE A 7 8.48 -20.03 -16.41
C ILE A 7 8.65 -18.51 -16.20
N PRO A 8 8.11 -17.65 -17.06
CA PRO A 8 8.18 -16.21 -16.82
C PRO A 8 7.40 -15.89 -15.54
N ILE A 9 8.09 -15.44 -14.51
CA ILE A 9 7.46 -14.99 -13.28
C ILE A 9 7.03 -13.55 -13.54
N ARG A 10 5.72 -13.36 -13.72
CA ARG A 10 5.10 -12.04 -13.83
C ARG A 10 4.63 -11.60 -12.46
N LEU A 11 5.22 -10.54 -11.91
CA LEU A 11 4.77 -9.89 -10.68
C LEU A 11 3.97 -8.65 -11.05
N GLU A 12 2.70 -8.64 -10.65
CA GLU A 12 1.82 -7.50 -10.85
C GLU A 12 1.79 -6.64 -9.58
N VAL A 13 2.19 -5.38 -9.71
CA VAL A 13 2.16 -4.41 -8.63
C VAL A 13 1.07 -3.39 -8.94
N PHE A 14 0.17 -3.18 -7.99
CA PHE A 14 -0.91 -2.22 -8.06
C PHE A 14 -0.65 -1.07 -7.10
N GLU A 15 -1.11 0.12 -7.44
CA GLU A 15 -1.13 1.27 -6.53
C GLU A 15 -2.50 1.35 -5.83
N PHE A 16 -2.48 1.45 -4.51
CA PHE A 16 -3.65 1.63 -3.67
C PHE A 16 -3.59 3.00 -3.00
N LYS A 17 -4.67 3.79 -3.11
CA LYS A 17 -4.84 5.03 -2.37
C LYS A 17 -5.60 4.74 -1.08
N ILE A 18 -4.92 4.92 0.04
CA ILE A 18 -5.49 4.69 1.37
C ILE A 18 -5.84 6.05 1.96
N MET A 19 -7.13 6.25 2.24
CA MET A 19 -7.65 7.36 3.02
C MET A 19 -7.64 6.96 4.49
N PHE A 20 -7.10 7.81 5.35
CA PHE A 20 -6.97 7.51 6.77
C PHE A 20 -7.08 8.77 7.60
N SER A 21 -7.49 8.59 8.86
CA SER A 21 -7.47 9.62 9.87
C SER A 21 -6.45 9.32 10.96
N TYR A 22 -6.02 10.37 11.64
CA TYR A 22 -5.14 10.27 12.80
C TYR A 22 -5.29 11.50 13.70
N GLU A 23 -4.89 11.34 14.94
CA GLU A 23 -4.76 12.40 15.92
C GLU A 23 -3.30 12.84 16.03
N THR A 24 -3.06 14.14 16.15
CA THR A 24 -1.73 14.66 16.49
C THR A 24 -1.49 14.57 17.99
N LYS A 25 -0.23 14.70 18.43
CA LYS A 25 0.10 14.79 19.87
C LYS A 25 -0.70 15.87 20.62
N LYS A 26 -1.17 16.91 19.93
CA LYS A 26 -2.00 18.00 20.48
C LYS A 26 -3.51 17.69 20.48
N GLY A 27 -3.92 16.48 20.09
CA GLY A 27 -5.33 16.07 20.03
C GLY A 27 -6.08 16.53 18.78
N HIS A 28 -5.43 17.20 17.83
CA HIS A 28 -6.11 17.59 16.59
C HIS A 28 -6.33 16.37 15.68
N TYR A 29 -7.57 16.20 15.24
CA TYR A 29 -7.95 15.25 14.21
C TYR A 29 -7.50 15.71 12.83
N ARG A 30 -7.00 14.79 12.01
CA ARG A 30 -6.62 15.03 10.62
C ARG A 30 -7.00 13.85 9.75
N GLU A 31 -7.34 14.15 8.50
CA GLU A 31 -7.53 13.15 7.44
C GLU A 31 -6.51 13.37 6.34
N GLN A 32 -5.98 12.27 5.82
CA GLN A 32 -5.00 12.28 4.75
C GLN A 32 -5.23 11.12 3.78
N LYS A 33 -4.68 11.26 2.58
CA LYS A 33 -4.62 10.20 1.59
C LYS A 33 -3.16 9.85 1.31
N ARG A 34 -2.86 8.57 1.12
CA ARG A 34 -1.52 8.10 0.76
C ARG A 34 -1.59 6.98 -0.27
N SER A 35 -0.78 7.09 -1.31
CA SER A 35 -0.54 6.00 -2.25
C SER A 35 0.45 4.98 -1.69
N ILE A 36 0.13 3.69 -1.81
CA ILE A 36 0.99 2.57 -1.47
C ILE A 36 0.94 1.54 -2.59
N LYS A 37 2.11 1.07 -3.02
CA LYS A 37 2.22 -0.07 -3.94
C LYS A 37 2.09 -1.39 -3.17
N GLY A 38 1.25 -2.29 -3.67
CA GLY A 38 1.02 -3.62 -3.10
C GLY A 38 0.58 -4.62 -4.18
N PHE A 39 0.61 -5.90 -3.84
CA PHE A 39 0.14 -6.97 -4.75
C PHE A 39 -1.38 -7.16 -4.71
N ASN A 40 -1.99 -6.83 -3.56
CA ASN A 40 -3.41 -6.86 -3.31
C ASN A 40 -3.75 -5.90 -2.17
N GLU A 41 -5.03 -5.71 -1.90
CA GLU A 41 -5.52 -4.80 -0.86
C GLU A 41 -4.97 -5.14 0.53
N ASN A 42 -4.92 -6.43 0.89
CA ASN A 42 -4.42 -6.89 2.19
C ASN A 42 -2.92 -6.56 2.39
N ASP A 43 -2.11 -6.75 1.35
CA ASP A 43 -0.69 -6.37 1.34
C ASP A 43 -0.55 -4.85 1.48
N ALA A 44 -1.34 -4.08 0.73
CA ALA A 44 -1.35 -2.62 0.82
C ALA A 44 -1.71 -2.13 2.24
N VAL A 45 -2.71 -2.73 2.88
CA VAL A 45 -3.09 -2.45 4.28
C VAL A 45 -1.98 -2.82 5.25
N SER A 46 -1.33 -3.97 5.07
CA SER A 46 -0.21 -4.39 5.91
C SER A 46 0.97 -3.42 5.81
N ARG A 47 1.33 -3.02 4.58
CA ARG A 47 2.36 -2.01 4.31
C ARG A 47 1.99 -0.65 4.90
N PHE A 48 0.73 -0.24 4.79
CA PHE A 48 0.22 0.98 5.40
C PHE A 48 0.37 0.96 6.92
N LYS A 49 -0.06 -0.12 7.58
CA LYS A 49 0.06 -0.26 9.03
C LYS A 49 1.51 -0.21 9.49
N LYS A 50 2.44 -0.85 8.76
CA LYS A 50 3.88 -0.76 9.04
C LYS A 50 4.39 0.67 8.91
N TRP A 51 4.03 1.36 7.83
CA TRP A 51 4.39 2.77 7.62
C TRP A 51 3.81 3.68 8.71
N GLY A 52 2.54 3.51 9.07
CA GLY A 52 1.86 4.30 10.10
C GLY A 52 2.52 4.16 11.47
N LYS A 53 2.96 2.94 11.84
CA LYS A 53 3.73 2.70 13.07
C LYS A 53 5.08 3.42 13.10
N GLN A 54 5.67 3.74 11.94
CA GLN A 54 6.92 4.49 11.86
C GLN A 54 6.71 6.00 12.03
N GLN A 55 5.48 6.50 11.95
CA GLN A 55 5.18 7.91 12.11
C GLN A 55 5.07 8.29 13.58
N ARG A 56 5.96 9.14 14.06
CA ARG A 56 6.00 9.60 15.47
C ARG A 56 4.93 10.65 15.80
N THR A 57 4.31 11.25 14.79
CA THR A 57 3.39 12.38 14.92
C THR A 57 1.93 12.00 14.76
N MET A 58 1.66 10.74 14.39
CA MET A 58 0.31 10.23 14.11
C MET A 58 -0.08 9.23 15.20
N PHE A 59 -1.15 9.54 15.92
CA PHE A 59 -1.74 8.71 16.96
C PHE A 59 -3.14 8.26 16.50
N ASN A 60 -3.65 7.17 17.07
CA ASN A 60 -5.00 6.67 16.79
C ASN A 60 -5.33 6.55 15.28
N VAL A 61 -4.37 6.07 14.50
CA VAL A 61 -4.51 5.97 13.03
C VAL A 61 -5.64 4.99 12.67
N LYS A 62 -6.60 5.44 11.88
CA LYS A 62 -7.73 4.64 11.37
C LYS A 62 -7.81 4.74 9.85
N ILE A 63 -8.01 3.62 9.18
CA ILE A 63 -8.27 3.60 7.73
C ILE A 63 -9.75 3.95 7.53
N LEU A 64 -10.01 4.93 6.66
CA LEU A 64 -11.36 5.38 6.29
C LEU A 64 -11.84 4.74 4.98
N GLY A 65 -10.91 4.46 4.06
CA GLY A 65 -11.24 3.84 2.78
C GLY A 65 -9.99 3.50 1.97
N ILE A 66 -10.15 2.58 1.03
CA ILE A 66 -9.08 2.10 0.15
C ILE A 66 -9.62 2.12 -1.27
N GLU A 67 -8.89 2.77 -2.17
CA GLU A 67 -9.21 2.82 -3.60
C GLU A 67 -8.05 2.19 -4.38
N GLU A 68 -8.33 1.16 -5.16
CA GLU A 68 -7.37 0.58 -6.08
C GLU A 68 -7.28 1.45 -7.35
N ASN A 69 -6.06 1.82 -7.74
CA ASN A 69 -5.82 2.53 -8.97
C ASN A 69 -5.48 1.54 -10.09
N PHE A 70 -6.51 0.96 -10.72
CA PHE A 70 -6.39 -0.02 -11.82
C PHE A 70 -5.56 0.47 -13.01
N LYS A 71 -5.35 1.78 -13.16
CA LYS A 71 -4.53 2.37 -14.24
C LYS A 71 -3.02 2.24 -14.01
N SER A 72 -2.58 1.90 -12.80
CA SER A 72 -1.18 1.90 -12.37
C SER A 72 -0.61 0.49 -12.18
N ARG A 73 -0.97 -0.42 -13.09
CA ARG A 73 -0.49 -1.81 -13.06
C ARG A 73 0.90 -1.88 -13.66
N GLU A 74 1.90 -2.09 -12.81
CA GLU A 74 3.27 -2.37 -13.23
C GLU A 74 3.45 -3.89 -13.28
N THR A 75 3.88 -4.42 -14.42
CA THR A 75 4.25 -5.83 -14.57
C THR A 75 5.76 -5.92 -14.58
N ILE A 76 6.34 -6.63 -13.60
CA ILE A 76 7.76 -6.93 -13.54
C ILE A 76 7.94 -8.34 -14.09
N GLU A 77 8.73 -8.46 -15.16
CA GLU A 77 9.18 -9.75 -15.69
C GLU A 77 10.54 -10.08 -15.06
N LEU A 78 10.64 -11.24 -14.39
CA LEU A 78 11.87 -11.76 -13.74
C LEU A 78 12.58 -12.81 -14.60
#